data_AF-A0AAU4BN02-F1
#
_entry.id   AF-A0AAU4BN02-F1
#
_cell.length_a   1.000
_cell.length_b   1.000
_cell.length_c   1.000
_cell.angle_alpha   90.00
_cell.angle_beta   90.00
_cell.angle_gamma   90.00
#
_symmetry.space_group_name_H-M   'P 1'
#
loop_
_entity.id
_entity.type
_entity.pdbx_description
1 polymer ?
#
loop_
_entity_poly.entity_id
_entity_poly.type
_entity_poly.pdbx_seq_one_letter_code
_entity_poly.pdbx_strand_id
1 'polypeptide(L)'
;MADAVTRAALGPPTRGITDVAGPDRFTFADLIRRYFQSRDDGRKVVADPEAPYFGTRLREKSLVPDDGAVIGGIRFADWLRAGNAR
;
A
#
# COMPACT_ATOMS: atom_id res chain seq x y z
N MET A 1 -4.53 -10.24 -1.23
CA MET A 1 -3.16 -10.60 -1.64
C MET A 1 -3.04 -12.10 -1.96
N ALA A 2 -3.48 -13.00 -1.07
CA ALA A 2 -3.40 -14.45 -1.28
C ALA A 2 -3.88 -14.90 -2.67
N ASP A 3 -5.08 -14.47 -3.10
CA ASP A 3 -5.61 -14.86 -4.42
C ASP A 3 -4.73 -14.43 -5.60
N ALA A 4 -4.11 -13.25 -5.52
CA ALA A 4 -3.21 -12.77 -6.58
C ALA A 4 -1.93 -13.62 -6.65
N VAL A 5 -1.38 -14.00 -5.49
CA VAL A 5 -0.22 -14.89 -5.39
C VAL A 5 -0.58 -16.29 -5.89
N THR A 6 -1.72 -16.85 -5.48
CA THR A 6 -2.20 -18.15 -5.96
C THR A 6 -2.35 -18.17 -7.48
N ARG A 7 -2.95 -17.13 -8.08
CA ARG A 7 -3.05 -17.02 -9.54
C ARG A 7 -1.69 -16.93 -10.22
N ALA A 8 -0.76 -16.16 -9.68
CA ALA A 8 0.59 -16.04 -10.23
C ALA A 8 1.38 -17.36 -10.13
N ALA A 9 1.21 -18.10 -9.04
CA ALA A 9 1.93 -19.36 -8.80
C ALA A 9 1.39 -20.53 -9.63
N LEU A 10 0.06 -20.58 -9.86
CA LEU A 10 -0.60 -21.66 -10.61
C LEU A 10 -0.76 -21.35 -12.10
N GLY A 11 -0.60 -20.09 -12.50
CA GLY A 11 -0.73 -19.64 -13.88
C GLY A 11 0.54 -19.84 -14.72
N PRO A 12 0.45 -19.63 -16.04
CA PRO A 12 1.62 -19.64 -16.90
C PRO A 12 2.56 -18.46 -16.57
N PRO A 13 3.89 -18.62 -16.78
CA PRO A 13 4.85 -17.55 -16.53
C PRO A 13 4.59 -16.37 -17.46
N THR A 14 4.45 -15.18 -16.88
CA THR A 14 4.15 -13.93 -17.62
C THR A 14 5.40 -13.20 -18.10
N ARG A 15 6.59 -13.55 -17.58
CA ARG A 15 7.85 -12.81 -17.79
C ARG A 15 7.70 -11.31 -17.51
N GLY A 16 6.88 -10.94 -16.53
CA GLY A 16 6.61 -9.56 -16.17
C GLY A 16 6.38 -9.38 -14.67
N ILE A 17 6.15 -8.13 -14.29
CA ILE A 17 5.77 -7.74 -12.93
C ILE A 17 4.25 -7.63 -12.88
N THR A 18 3.64 -8.09 -11.79
CA THR A 18 2.21 -7.92 -11.54
C THR A 18 2.04 -7.15 -10.25
N ASP A 19 1.57 -5.92 -10.38
CA ASP A 19 1.24 -5.11 -9.21
C ASP A 19 -0.06 -5.57 -8.57
N VAL A 20 -0.14 -5.49 -7.25
CA VAL A 20 -1.31 -5.86 -6.46
C VAL A 20 -1.61 -4.73 -5.49
N ALA A 21 -2.87 -4.29 -5.44
CA ALA A 21 -3.30 -3.16 -4.62
C ALA A 21 -4.60 -3.47 -3.85
N GLY A 22 -4.88 -2.67 -2.82
CA GLY A 22 -6.22 -2.56 -2.25
C GLY A 22 -7.12 -1.65 -3.10
N PRO A 23 -8.41 -1.53 -2.72
CA PRO A 23 -9.37 -0.67 -3.43
C PRO A 23 -9.16 0.82 -3.15
N ASP A 24 -8.43 1.16 -2.08
CA ASP A 24 -8.19 2.55 -1.68
C ASP A 24 -6.79 3.00 -2.09
N ARG A 25 -6.68 4.23 -2.59
CA ARG A 25 -5.42 4.91 -2.92
C ARG A 25 -5.20 6.09 -1.99
N PHE A 26 -3.99 6.22 -1.47
CA PHE A 26 -3.59 7.31 -0.57
C PHE A 26 -2.20 7.85 -0.94
N THR A 27 -1.90 9.07 -0.49
CA THR A 27 -0.50 9.45 -0.31
C THR A 27 0.10 8.65 0.84
N PHE A 28 1.42 8.46 0.84
CA PHE A 28 2.08 7.75 1.94
C PHE A 28 1.86 8.45 3.29
N ALA A 29 1.89 9.78 3.31
CA ALA A 29 1.62 10.57 4.50
C ALA A 29 0.19 10.34 5.03
N ASP A 30 -0.83 10.30 4.16
CA ASP A 30 -2.21 10.07 4.59
C ASP A 30 -2.46 8.65 5.09
N LEU A 31 -1.79 7.66 4.48
CA LEU A 31 -1.82 6.29 4.96
C LEU A 31 -1.33 6.20 6.42
N ILE A 32 -0.17 6.81 6.71
CA ILE A 32 0.41 6.81 8.05
C ILE A 32 -0.43 7.63 9.04
N ARG A 33 -0.99 8.78 8.63
CA ARG A 33 -1.90 9.57 9.48
C ARG A 33 -3.11 8.74 9.93
N ARG A 34 -3.76 8.06 8.99
CA ARG A 34 -4.92 7.20 9.29
C ARG A 34 -4.54 6.05 10.20
N TYR A 35 -3.35 5.47 10.02
CA TYR A 35 -2.84 4.43 10.90
C TYR A 35 -2.64 4.95 12.35
N PHE A 36 -1.99 6.09 12.53
CA PHE A 36 -1.82 6.70 13.86
C PHE A 36 -3.15 7.08 14.51
N GLN A 37 -4.07 7.68 13.74
CA GLN A 37 -5.42 7.99 14.22
C GLN A 37 -6.18 6.76 14.69
N SER A 38 -6.06 5.64 13.98
CA SER A 38 -6.71 4.37 14.39
C SER A 38 -6.19 3.79 15.70
N ARG A 39 -5.06 4.31 16.21
CA ARG A 39 -4.38 3.87 17.41
C ARG A 39 -4.36 4.91 18.53
N ASP A 40 -5.03 6.04 18.34
CA ASP A 40 -4.93 7.19 19.24
C ASP A 40 -3.47 7.65 19.46
N ASP A 41 -2.65 7.53 18.41
CA ASP A 41 -1.25 7.94 18.43
C ASP A 41 -1.15 9.42 18.01
N GLY A 42 -0.74 10.27 18.94
CA GLY A 42 -0.67 11.73 18.76
C GLY A 42 0.52 12.23 17.93
N ARG A 43 1.36 11.34 17.36
CA ARG A 43 2.48 11.76 16.51
C ARG A 43 2.01 12.50 15.26
N LYS A 44 2.68 13.60 14.94
CA LYS A 44 2.41 14.41 13.74
C LYS A 44 3.14 13.83 12.53
N VAL A 45 2.40 13.62 11.44
CA VAL A 45 2.96 13.20 10.16
C VAL A 45 3.20 14.42 9.28
N VAL A 46 4.46 14.70 8.99
CA VAL A 46 4.90 15.76 8.08
C VAL A 46 5.43 15.11 6.80
N ALA A 47 4.96 15.58 5.65
CA ALA A 47 5.46 15.13 4.35
C ALA A 47 6.64 16.03 3.94
N ASP A 48 7.74 15.41 3.54
CA ASP A 48 8.91 16.09 2.99
C ASP A 48 9.30 15.39 1.66
N PRO A 49 9.13 16.05 0.50
CA PRO A 49 9.49 15.49 -0.80
C PRO A 49 10.98 15.17 -0.95
N GLU A 50 11.85 15.83 -0.17
CA GLU A 50 13.30 15.63 -0.21
C GLU A 50 13.76 14.51 0.73
N ALA A 51 12.87 14.04 1.62
CA ALA A 51 13.19 12.96 2.54
C ALA A 51 13.37 11.63 1.78
N PRO A 52 14.49 10.92 1.99
CA PRO A 52 14.75 9.65 1.33
C PRO A 52 13.89 8.52 1.91
N TYR A 53 13.38 7.67 1.03
CA TYR A 53 12.77 6.39 1.37
C TYR A 53 13.81 5.28 1.17
N PHE A 54 14.25 4.65 2.26
CA PHE A 54 15.36 3.68 2.26
C PHE A 54 16.59 4.16 1.46
N GLY A 55 17.00 5.41 1.70
CA GLY A 55 18.17 6.02 1.05
C GLY A 55 17.92 6.58 -0.36
N THR A 56 16.71 6.41 -0.92
CA THR A 56 16.38 6.86 -2.27
C THR A 56 15.28 7.92 -2.27
N ARG A 57 15.46 8.99 -3.04
CA ARG A 57 14.39 9.98 -3.27
C ARG A 57 13.35 9.42 -4.22
N LEU A 58 12.08 9.53 -3.83
CA LEU A 58 10.97 8.99 -4.60
C LEU A 58 10.37 10.05 -5.52
N ARG A 59 9.76 9.58 -6.61
CA ARG A 59 8.82 10.38 -7.39
C ARG A 59 7.40 10.13 -6.87
N GLU A 60 6.48 11.01 -7.20
CA GLU A 60 5.11 11.02 -6.65
C GLU A 60 4.38 9.66 -6.71
N LYS A 61 4.61 8.86 -7.75
CA LYS A 61 3.95 7.56 -7.96
C LYS A 61 4.83 6.35 -7.65
N SER A 62 6.06 6.53 -7.12
CA SER A 62 7.01 5.43 -6.93
C SER A 62 6.55 4.32 -5.97
N LEU A 63 5.57 4.59 -5.09
CA LEU A 63 5.02 3.62 -4.13
C LEU A 63 3.57 3.24 -4.45
N VAL A 64 3.03 3.71 -5.57
CA VAL A 64 1.66 3.43 -5.96
C VAL A 64 1.71 2.54 -7.19
N PRO A 65 0.98 1.42 -7.18
CA PRO A 65 0.83 0.56 -8.34
C PRO A 65 0.46 1.34 -9.61
N ASP A 66 1.05 0.93 -10.73
CA ASP A 66 0.71 1.46 -12.04
C ASP A 66 -0.66 0.95 -12.51
N ASP A 67 -1.11 1.47 -13.65
CA ASP A 67 -2.36 1.04 -14.26
C ASP A 67 -2.33 -0.47 -14.57
N GLY A 68 -3.46 -1.15 -14.34
CA GLY A 68 -3.58 -2.60 -14.53
C GLY A 68 -3.24 -3.45 -13.31
N ALA A 69 -2.99 -2.83 -12.15
CA ALA A 69 -2.81 -3.55 -10.89
C ALA A 69 -4.01 -4.45 -10.56
N VAL A 70 -3.73 -5.61 -9.97
CA VAL A 70 -4.75 -6.51 -9.45
C VAL A 70 -5.32 -5.92 -8.16
N ILE A 71 -6.58 -5.49 -8.21
CA ILE A 71 -7.26 -4.86 -7.07
C ILE A 71 -7.93 -5.93 -6.20
N GLY A 72 -7.51 -6.02 -4.95
CA GLY A 72 -8.18 -6.81 -3.92
C GLY A 72 -9.36 -6.08 -3.27
N GLY A 73 -10.26 -6.81 -2.62
CA GLY A 73 -11.49 -6.25 -2.06
C GLY A 73 -11.39 -5.65 -0.64
N ILE A 74 -10.26 -5.80 0.05
CA ILE A 74 -10.11 -5.36 1.44
C ILE A 74 -9.74 -3.88 1.48
N ARG A 75 -10.65 -3.03 1.99
CA ARG A 75 -10.38 -1.61 2.23
C ARG A 75 -9.43 -1.42 3.42
N PHE A 76 -8.66 -0.35 3.41
CA PHE A 76 -7.67 -0.09 4.47
C PHE A 76 -8.33 0.03 5.85
N ALA A 77 -9.47 0.72 5.93
CA ALA A 77 -10.22 0.85 7.18
C ALA A 77 -10.75 -0.49 7.71
N ASP A 78 -11.16 -1.40 6.83
CA ASP A 78 -11.64 -2.73 7.23
C ASP A 78 -10.47 -3.59 7.76
N TRP A 79 -9.30 -3.49 7.11
CA TRP A 79 -8.08 -4.16 7.57
C TRP A 79 -7.61 -3.67 8.95
N LEU A 80 -7.68 -2.36 9.22
CA LEU A 80 -7.40 -1.81 10.56
C LEU A 80 -8.36 -2.35 11.61
N ARG A 81 -9.68 -2.36 11.31
CA ARG A 81 -10.72 -2.87 12.23
C ARG A 81 -10.57 -4.35 12.55
N ALA A 82 -10.07 -5.15 11.60
CA ALA A 82 -9.81 -6.57 11.81
C ALA A 82 -8.64 -6.84 12.78
N GLY A 83 -7.91 -5.81 13.23
CA GLY A 83 -6.80 -5.98 14.18
C GLY A 83 -5.55 -6.63 13.56
N ASN A 84 -5.50 -6.74 12.24
CA ASN A 84 -4.36 -7.28 11.49
C ASN A 84 -3.17 -6.32 11.41
N ALA A 85 -3.38 -5.10 11.87
CA ALA A 85 -2.42 -4.03 11.85
C ALA A 85 -1.57 -3.96 13.12
N ARG A 86 -1.51 -5.01 13.95
CA ARG A 86 -0.94 -5.03 15.32
C ARG A 86 0.53 -4.65 15.40
#